data_AF-A0A7S2EPG9-F1
#
_entry.id   AF-A0A7S2EPG9-F1
#
_cell.length_a   1.000
_cell.length_b   1.000
_cell.length_c   1.000
_cell.angle_alpha   90.00
_cell.angle_beta   90.00
_cell.angle_gamma   90.00
#
_symmetry.space_group_name_H-M   'P 1'
#
loop_
_entity.id
_entity.type
_entity.pdbx_description
1 polymer ?
#
loop_
_entity_poly.entity_id
_entity_poly.type
_entity_poly.pdbx_seq_one_letter_code
_entity_poly.pdbx_strand_id
1 'polypeptide(L)'
;WEKRTYDPEKLAASLEEYATDRTKHVDNWMTRLLANKRFNAQCAKDGCPLTDADYEFARTVLKRKCMVMLLDKMDESLDRLLKYTGWSDRLKGEACLDLFAHKKPSNKNDHDVVEPGSEIYEKLRKINQYDIMLYWHAREIFKEQGQLFERDTAGSAGMA
;
A
#
# COMPACT_ATOMS: atom_id res chain seq x y z
N TRP A 1 14.00 17.25 10.17
CA TRP A 1 13.21 16.01 10.23
C TRP A 1 11.78 16.40 10.51
N GLU A 2 10.81 15.83 9.77
CA GLU A 2 9.47 16.40 9.54
C GLU A 2 8.86 17.02 10.81
N LYS A 3 8.47 18.30 10.74
CA LYS A 3 7.67 18.93 11.79
C LYS A 3 6.41 18.10 11.99
N ARG A 4 5.89 18.01 13.22
CA ARG A 4 4.61 17.32 13.49
C ARG A 4 3.54 17.79 12.50
N THR A 5 3.15 16.92 11.59
CA THR A 5 2.12 17.15 10.56
C THR A 5 0.79 16.50 10.92
N TYR A 6 0.71 15.81 12.06
CA TYR A 6 -0.50 15.13 12.48
C TYR A 6 -1.52 16.11 13.08
N ASP A 7 -2.79 15.80 12.86
CA ASP A 7 -3.93 16.50 13.45
C ASP A 7 -4.02 16.17 14.95
N PRO A 8 -3.88 17.15 15.85
CA PRO A 8 -3.89 16.91 17.30
C PRO A 8 -5.21 16.31 17.80
N GLU A 9 -6.34 16.56 17.14
CA GLU A 9 -7.63 15.98 17.51
C GLU A 9 -7.76 14.50 17.16
N LYS A 10 -6.90 14.01 16.26
CA LYS A 10 -6.81 12.58 15.92
C LYS A 10 -5.84 11.84 16.82
N LEU A 11 -4.92 12.55 17.48
CA LEU A 11 -3.98 11.96 18.43
C LEU A 11 -4.67 11.41 19.68
N ALA A 12 -5.77 12.06 20.10
CA ALA A 12 -6.54 11.67 21.28
C ALA A 12 -7.56 10.56 21.01
N ALA A 13 -7.80 10.20 19.75
CA ALA A 13 -8.82 9.21 19.40
C ALA A 13 -8.33 7.79 19.70
N SER A 14 -9.17 7.03 20.39
CA SER A 14 -9.00 5.58 20.52
C SER A 14 -9.21 4.88 19.17
N LEU A 15 -8.69 3.66 19.05
CA LEU A 15 -8.91 2.84 17.86
C LEU A 15 -10.40 2.53 17.63
N GLU A 16 -11.15 2.38 18.71
CA GLU A 16 -12.61 2.19 18.64
C GLU A 16 -13.30 3.42 18.05
N GLU A 17 -13.01 4.62 18.57
CA GLU A 17 -13.53 5.87 18.02
C GLU A 17 -13.15 6.01 16.54
N TYR A 18 -11.90 5.70 16.18
CA TYR A 18 -11.48 5.70 14.77
C TYR A 18 -12.33 4.76 13.91
N ALA A 19 -12.61 3.55 14.39
CA ALA A 19 -13.37 2.55 13.64
C ALA A 19 -14.87 2.88 13.52
N THR A 20 -15.43 3.64 14.45
CA THR A 20 -16.87 3.96 14.48
C THR A 20 -17.21 5.34 13.96
N ASP A 21 -16.36 6.35 14.18
CA ASP A 21 -16.62 7.74 13.79
C ASP A 21 -16.05 8.02 12.39
N ARG A 22 -16.96 8.21 11.42
CA ARG A 22 -16.62 8.52 10.02
C ARG A 22 -15.88 9.84 9.83
N THR A 23 -15.91 10.75 10.80
CA THR A 23 -15.15 12.01 10.75
C THR A 23 -13.67 11.81 11.06
N LYS A 24 -13.32 10.72 11.75
CA LYS A 24 -11.96 10.42 12.20
C LYS A 24 -11.16 9.59 11.18
N HIS A 25 -11.84 8.83 10.31
CA HIS A 25 -11.19 7.95 9.32
C HIS A 25 -11.57 8.26 7.87
N VAL A 26 -10.77 7.72 6.95
CA VAL A 26 -11.15 7.56 5.55
C VAL A 26 -11.19 6.08 5.25
N ASP A 27 -12.38 5.58 4.94
CA ASP A 27 -12.63 4.18 4.62
C ASP A 27 -12.11 3.86 3.21
N ASN A 28 -11.59 2.65 3.00
CA ASN A 28 -11.14 2.17 1.69
C ASN A 28 -10.24 3.18 0.94
N TRP A 29 -9.25 3.72 1.65
CA TRP A 29 -8.40 4.82 1.21
C TRP A 29 -7.75 4.56 -0.16
N MET A 30 -7.17 3.37 -0.34
CA MET A 30 -6.48 2.99 -1.59
C MET A 30 -7.46 2.88 -2.75
N THR A 31 -8.61 2.24 -2.53
CA THR A 31 -9.64 2.07 -3.54
C THR A 31 -10.20 3.42 -3.97
N ARG A 32 -10.48 4.32 -3.02
CA ARG A 32 -10.91 5.71 -3.29
C ARG A 32 -9.86 6.49 -4.08
N LEU A 33 -8.58 6.31 -3.77
CA LEU A 33 -7.50 6.97 -4.49
C LEU A 33 -7.45 6.52 -5.95
N LEU A 34 -7.39 5.21 -6.19
CA LEU A 34 -7.28 4.64 -7.53
C LEU A 34 -8.54 4.85 -8.37
N ALA A 35 -9.72 4.91 -7.75
CA ALA A 35 -10.98 5.27 -8.39
C ALA A 35 -11.16 6.79 -8.60
N ASN A 36 -10.15 7.61 -8.28
CA ASN A 36 -10.19 9.07 -8.38
C ASN A 36 -11.32 9.73 -7.57
N LYS A 37 -11.85 9.05 -6.55
CA LYS A 37 -12.91 9.58 -5.67
C LYS A 37 -12.39 10.55 -4.62
N ARG A 38 -11.08 10.54 -4.34
CA ARG A 38 -10.43 11.51 -3.44
C ARG A 38 -10.25 12.90 -4.06
N PHE A 39 -10.04 13.00 -5.37
CA PHE A 39 -9.77 14.27 -6.05
C PHE A 39 -10.98 14.80 -6.83
N ASN A 40 -12.03 14.00 -6.97
CA ASN A 40 -13.29 14.47 -7.53
C ASN A 40 -13.93 15.48 -6.56
N ALA A 41 -14.08 16.73 -7.01
CA ALA A 41 -14.58 17.84 -6.21
C ALA A 41 -16.00 17.61 -5.64
N GLN A 42 -16.84 16.85 -6.34
CA GLN A 42 -18.17 16.46 -5.85
C GLN A 42 -18.02 15.47 -4.69
N CYS A 43 -17.17 14.46 -4.85
CA CYS A 43 -16.98 13.43 -3.84
C CYS A 43 -16.19 13.90 -2.62
N ALA A 44 -15.29 14.86 -2.78
CA ALA A 44 -14.56 15.47 -1.67
C ALA A 44 -15.45 16.34 -0.77
N LYS A 45 -16.55 16.89 -1.30
CA LYS A 45 -17.52 17.70 -0.54
C LYS A 45 -18.61 16.86 0.10
N ASP A 46 -19.18 15.90 -0.64
CA ASP A 46 -20.41 15.21 -0.20
C ASP A 46 -20.16 13.80 0.35
N GLY A 47 -18.93 13.29 0.27
CA GLY A 47 -18.58 11.96 0.78
C GLY A 47 -19.24 10.84 -0.02
N CYS A 48 -18.95 10.77 -1.33
CA CYS A 48 -19.52 9.74 -2.20
C CYS A 48 -19.35 8.31 -1.64
N PRO A 49 -20.40 7.49 -1.63
CA PRO A 49 -20.27 6.08 -1.29
C PRO A 49 -19.36 5.39 -2.32
N LEU A 50 -18.61 4.39 -1.85
CA LEU A 50 -17.87 3.51 -2.74
C LEU A 50 -18.80 2.39 -3.22
N THR A 51 -18.67 2.01 -4.47
CA THR A 51 -19.48 0.98 -5.13
C THR A 51 -18.56 -0.10 -5.71
N ASP A 52 -19.13 -1.24 -6.08
CA ASP A 52 -18.38 -2.32 -6.72
C ASP A 52 -17.75 -1.87 -8.05
N ALA A 53 -18.37 -0.95 -8.77
CA ALA A 53 -17.81 -0.38 -9.99
C ALA A 53 -16.51 0.41 -9.73
N ASP A 54 -16.42 1.09 -8.58
CA ASP A 54 -15.19 1.80 -8.19
C ASP A 54 -14.08 0.82 -7.82
N TYR A 55 -14.43 -0.28 -7.14
CA TYR A 55 -13.50 -1.35 -6.85
C TYR A 55 -12.96 -2.00 -8.13
N GLU A 56 -13.83 -2.35 -9.09
CA GLU A 56 -13.41 -2.92 -10.38
C GLU A 56 -12.53 -1.95 -11.18
N PHE A 57 -12.85 -0.65 -11.13
CA PHE A 57 -12.01 0.38 -11.75
C PHE A 57 -10.64 0.45 -11.07
N ALA A 58 -10.59 0.53 -9.74
CA ALA A 58 -9.36 0.54 -8.97
C ALA A 58 -8.51 -0.71 -9.24
N ARG A 59 -9.14 -1.88 -9.32
CA ARG A 59 -8.51 -3.16 -9.67
C ARG A 59 -7.85 -3.10 -11.05
N THR A 60 -8.55 -2.51 -12.02
CA THR A 60 -8.04 -2.30 -13.38
C THR A 60 -6.87 -1.33 -13.42
N VAL A 61 -6.96 -0.21 -12.69
CA VAL A 61 -5.86 0.75 -12.56
C VAL A 61 -4.63 0.07 -11.97
N LEU A 62 -4.80 -0.65 -10.85
CA LEU A 62 -3.71 -1.34 -10.18
C LEU A 62 -3.01 -2.34 -11.12
N LYS A 63 -3.78 -3.17 -11.84
CA LYS A 63 -3.23 -4.17 -12.76
C LYS A 63 -2.52 -3.56 -13.98
N ARG A 64 -3.04 -2.47 -14.53
CA ARG A 64 -2.59 -1.93 -15.83
C ARG A 64 -1.60 -0.78 -15.73
N LYS A 65 -1.56 -0.07 -14.60
CA LYS A 65 -0.84 1.20 -14.48
C LYS A 65 0.19 1.21 -13.34
N CYS A 66 0.17 0.23 -12.45
CA CYS A 66 1.03 0.23 -11.26
C CYS A 66 2.03 -0.92 -11.29
N MET A 67 3.25 -0.63 -10.86
CA MET A 67 4.17 -1.64 -10.36
C MET A 67 3.84 -1.88 -8.89
N VAL A 68 3.48 -3.11 -8.53
CA VAL A 68 3.09 -3.44 -7.15
C VAL A 68 4.33 -3.82 -6.35
N MET A 69 4.43 -3.28 -5.15
CA MET A 69 5.44 -3.61 -4.14
C MET A 69 4.72 -3.95 -2.83
N LEU A 70 5.29 -4.85 -2.05
CA LEU A 70 4.70 -5.33 -0.80
C LEU A 70 5.67 -5.12 0.37
N LEU A 71 5.17 -4.55 1.47
CA LEU A 71 5.99 -4.25 2.65
C LEU A 71 6.55 -5.51 3.31
N ASP A 72 5.78 -6.60 3.34
CA ASP A 72 6.20 -7.92 3.83
C ASP A 72 7.17 -8.64 2.88
N LYS A 73 7.41 -8.06 1.70
CA LYS A 73 8.39 -8.50 0.70
C LYS A 73 9.29 -7.33 0.27
N MET A 74 9.73 -6.51 1.23
CA MET A 74 10.47 -5.27 0.96
C MET A 74 11.71 -5.51 0.08
N ASP A 75 12.56 -6.48 0.43
CA ASP A 75 13.79 -6.77 -0.33
C ASP A 75 13.51 -7.15 -1.78
N GLU A 76 12.58 -8.08 -1.98
CA GLU A 76 12.14 -8.51 -3.31
C GLU A 76 11.50 -7.36 -4.09
N SER A 77 10.71 -6.52 -3.42
CA SER A 77 10.08 -5.34 -4.02
C SER A 77 11.12 -4.32 -4.49
N LEU A 78 12.14 -4.07 -3.67
CA LEU A 78 13.24 -3.16 -4.01
C LEU A 78 14.08 -3.73 -5.16
N ASP A 79 14.46 -5.01 -5.11
CA ASP A 79 15.19 -5.66 -6.21
C ASP A 79 14.44 -5.53 -7.56
N ARG A 80 13.14 -5.81 -7.56
CA ARG A 80 12.30 -5.64 -8.76
C ARG A 80 12.28 -4.18 -9.22
N LEU A 81 12.14 -3.22 -8.31
CA LEU A 81 12.14 -1.80 -8.64
C LEU A 81 13.47 -1.37 -9.29
N LEU A 82 14.60 -1.82 -8.74
CA LEU A 82 15.92 -1.52 -9.28
C LEU A 82 16.11 -2.08 -10.68
N LYS A 83 15.68 -3.32 -10.91
CA LYS A 83 15.69 -3.96 -12.24
C LYS A 83 14.79 -3.21 -13.22
N TYR A 84 13.54 -2.91 -12.84
CA TYR A 84 12.58 -2.22 -13.69
C TYR A 84 13.05 -0.82 -14.12
N THR A 85 13.69 -0.09 -13.20
CA THR A 85 14.16 1.29 -13.44
C THR A 85 15.56 1.35 -14.07
N GLY A 86 16.30 0.24 -14.11
CA GLY A 86 17.71 0.20 -14.51
C GLY A 86 18.63 0.91 -13.52
N TRP A 87 18.26 0.99 -12.25
CA TRP A 87 19.02 1.70 -11.21
C TRP A 87 20.02 0.82 -10.46
N SER A 88 20.08 -0.48 -10.76
CA SER A 88 20.98 -1.43 -10.10
C SER A 88 22.44 -0.95 -10.08
N ASP A 89 22.93 -0.39 -11.18
CA ASP A 89 24.33 0.08 -11.27
C ASP A 89 24.55 1.48 -10.68
N ARG A 90 23.47 2.23 -10.40
CA ARG A 90 23.52 3.61 -9.90
C ARG A 90 23.51 3.67 -8.38
N LEU A 91 22.85 2.70 -7.74
CA LEU A 91 22.82 2.58 -6.29
C LEU A 91 23.97 1.68 -5.83
N LYS A 92 25.21 2.16 -6.03
CA LYS A 92 26.47 1.47 -5.64
C LYS A 92 26.71 1.38 -4.13
N GLY A 93 25.65 1.39 -3.34
CA GLY A 93 25.71 1.30 -1.89
C GLY A 93 24.47 0.60 -1.38
N GLU A 94 24.50 -0.74 -1.35
CA GLU A 94 23.55 -1.56 -0.60
C GLU A 94 23.33 -0.99 0.81
N ALA A 95 24.38 -0.41 1.40
CA ALA A 95 24.34 0.27 2.70
C ALA A 95 23.30 1.39 2.83
N CYS A 96 22.97 2.14 1.76
CA CYS A 96 21.97 3.21 1.83
C CYS A 96 20.54 2.64 1.81
N LEU A 97 20.27 1.70 0.88
CA LEU A 97 18.97 1.05 0.79
C LEU A 97 18.67 0.26 2.07
N ASP A 98 19.64 -0.53 2.53
CA ASP A 98 19.55 -1.29 3.78
C ASP A 98 19.37 -0.38 5.01
N LEU A 99 20.00 0.80 5.02
CA LEU A 99 19.81 1.77 6.09
C LEU A 99 18.35 2.22 6.21
N PHE A 100 17.69 2.56 5.10
CA PHE A 100 16.32 3.07 5.13
C PHE A 100 15.24 1.97 5.10
N ALA A 101 15.52 0.82 4.50
CA ALA A 101 14.60 -0.31 4.46
C ALA A 101 14.56 -1.05 5.80
N HIS A 102 15.71 -1.22 6.47
CA HIS A 102 15.84 -2.14 7.61
C HIS A 102 16.35 -1.49 8.90
N LYS A 103 17.44 -0.70 8.83
CA LYS A 103 18.14 -0.23 10.04
C LYS A 103 17.49 0.99 10.70
N LYS A 104 16.95 1.91 9.89
CA LYS A 104 16.31 3.16 10.32
C LYS A 104 15.06 3.44 9.48
N PRO A 105 14.06 2.53 9.47
CA PRO A 105 12.80 2.79 8.81
C PRO A 105 12.13 4.01 9.44
N SER A 106 11.68 4.95 8.61
CA SER A 106 10.83 6.04 9.07
C SER A 106 9.42 5.52 9.41
N ASN A 107 8.69 6.26 10.25
CA ASN A 107 7.29 5.99 10.58
C ASN A 107 6.98 4.63 11.21
N LYS A 108 7.96 3.98 11.84
CA LYS A 108 7.75 2.81 12.71
C LYS A 108 7.29 3.26 14.09
N ASN A 109 6.01 3.58 14.21
CA ASN A 109 5.38 3.90 15.50
C ASN A 109 4.85 2.63 16.16
N ASP A 110 4.94 2.58 17.49
CA ASP A 110 4.29 1.53 18.27
C ASP A 110 2.78 1.64 18.12
N HIS A 111 2.14 0.49 17.95
CA HIS A 111 0.70 0.37 17.73
C HIS A 111 0.24 -0.94 18.35
N ASP A 112 -0.97 -0.92 18.89
CA ASP A 112 -1.57 -2.11 19.48
C ASP A 112 -1.86 -3.14 18.40
N VAL A 113 -1.58 -4.40 18.72
CA VAL A 113 -1.95 -5.53 17.87
C VAL A 113 -3.44 -5.76 18.03
N VAL A 114 -4.16 -5.76 16.91
CA VAL A 114 -5.59 -6.01 16.88
C VAL A 114 -5.84 -7.47 16.53
N GLU A 115 -6.34 -8.24 17.48
CA GLU A 115 -6.58 -9.67 17.30
C GLU A 115 -7.65 -9.96 16.23
N PRO A 116 -7.34 -10.81 15.23
CA PRO A 116 -8.32 -11.23 14.24
C PRO A 116 -9.58 -11.82 14.88
N GLY A 117 -10.75 -11.40 14.42
CA GLY A 117 -12.05 -11.83 14.95
C GLY A 117 -12.53 -11.08 16.21
N SER A 118 -11.71 -10.20 16.79
CA SER A 118 -12.18 -9.26 17.82
C SER A 118 -13.19 -8.27 17.25
N GLU A 119 -14.06 -7.70 18.09
CA GLU A 119 -15.08 -6.75 17.64
C GLU A 119 -14.47 -5.55 16.89
N ILE A 120 -13.36 -5.02 17.41
CA ILE A 120 -12.65 -3.90 16.77
C ILE A 120 -12.01 -4.29 15.44
N TYR A 121 -11.46 -5.52 15.33
CA TYR A 121 -10.95 -6.05 14.06
C TYR A 121 -12.07 -6.09 13.00
N GLU A 122 -13.24 -6.58 13.39
CA GLU A 122 -14.40 -6.70 12.51
C GLU A 122 -14.90 -5.32 12.03
N LYS A 123 -14.94 -4.33 12.92
CA LYS A 123 -15.26 -2.93 12.56
C LYS A 123 -14.25 -2.38 11.55
N LEU A 124 -12.94 -2.53 11.81
CA LEU A 124 -11.86 -2.08 10.92
C LEU A 124 -11.87 -2.81 9.57
N ARG A 125 -12.13 -4.12 9.58
CA ARG A 125 -12.26 -4.94 8.38
C ARG A 125 -13.41 -4.46 7.51
N LYS A 126 -14.56 -4.16 8.12
CA LYS A 126 -15.77 -3.71 7.42
C LYS A 126 -15.56 -2.36 6.74
N ILE A 127 -14.97 -1.38 7.43
CA ILE A 127 -14.70 -0.07 6.81
C ILE A 127 -13.61 -0.15 5.73
N ASN A 128 -12.74 -1.15 5.74
CA ASN A 128 -11.69 -1.35 4.73
C ASN A 128 -11.94 -2.52 3.77
N GLN A 129 -13.18 -2.99 3.65
CA GLN A 129 -13.49 -4.21 2.90
C GLN A 129 -12.95 -4.21 1.47
N TYR A 130 -13.05 -3.08 0.75
CA TYR A 130 -12.59 -2.97 -0.63
C TYR A 130 -11.07 -2.85 -0.71
N ASP A 131 -10.43 -2.19 0.25
CA ASP A 131 -8.97 -2.15 0.32
C ASP A 131 -8.38 -3.52 0.64
N ILE A 132 -9.06 -4.33 1.47
CA ILE A 132 -8.66 -5.71 1.74
C ILE A 132 -8.77 -6.55 0.46
N MET A 133 -9.90 -6.48 -0.25
CA MET A 133 -10.07 -7.16 -1.55
C MET A 133 -9.01 -6.71 -2.55
N LEU A 134 -8.74 -5.41 -2.64
CA LEU A 134 -7.75 -4.83 -3.53
C LEU A 134 -6.33 -5.27 -3.15
N TYR A 135 -6.01 -5.39 -1.86
CA TYR A 135 -4.73 -5.92 -1.37
C TYR A 135 -4.54 -7.38 -1.78
N TRP A 136 -5.56 -8.24 -1.65
CA TRP A 136 -5.47 -9.61 -2.13
C TRP A 136 -5.18 -9.66 -3.63
N HIS A 137 -5.86 -8.82 -4.41
CA HIS A 137 -5.56 -8.71 -5.84
C HIS A 137 -4.15 -8.15 -6.11
N ALA A 138 -3.68 -7.21 -5.31
CA ALA A 138 -2.32 -6.69 -5.39
C ALA A 138 -1.28 -7.80 -5.21
N ARG A 139 -1.52 -8.76 -4.30
CA ARG A 139 -0.64 -9.92 -4.12
C ARG A 139 -0.62 -10.85 -5.34
N GLU A 140 -1.76 -11.03 -6.00
CA GLU A 140 -1.83 -11.78 -7.26
C GLU A 140 -1.03 -11.07 -8.35
N ILE A 141 -1.21 -9.74 -8.51
CA ILE A 141 -0.44 -8.92 -9.45
C ILE A 141 1.06 -8.98 -9.14
N PHE A 142 1.43 -8.90 -7.86
CA PHE A 142 2.83 -9.01 -7.44
C PHE A 142 3.43 -10.35 -7.88
N LYS A 143 2.69 -11.46 -7.75
CA LYS A 143 3.13 -12.77 -8.24
C LYS A 143 3.23 -12.79 -9.77
N GLU A 144 2.24 -12.27 -10.49
CA GLU A 144 2.23 -12.19 -11.96
C GLU A 144 3.42 -11.36 -12.49
N GLN A 145 3.66 -10.18 -11.91
CA GLN A 145 4.75 -9.28 -12.29
C GLN A 145 6.13 -9.89 -12.00
N GLY A 146 6.26 -10.73 -10.96
CA GLY A 146 7.51 -11.42 -10.64
C GLY A 146 8.07 -12.25 -11.78
N GLN A 147 7.19 -12.87 -12.57
CA GLN A 147 7.57 -13.72 -13.72
C GLN A 147 8.31 -12.96 -14.83
N LEU A 148 8.17 -11.63 -14.88
CA LEU A 148 8.90 -10.79 -15.82
C LEU A 148 10.40 -10.72 -15.48
N PHE A 149 10.72 -10.79 -14.19
CA PHE A 149 12.09 -10.64 -13.69
C PHE A 149 12.83 -11.97 -13.52
N GLU A 150 12.11 -13.10 -13.49
CA GLU A 150 12.72 -14.44 -13.44
C GLU A 150 13.38 -14.80 -14.78
N ARG A 151 12.77 -14.41 -15.91
CA ARG A 151 13.27 -14.75 -17.26
C ARG A 151 14.61 -14.08 -17.60
N ASP A 152 14.89 -12.93 -17.02
CA ASP A 152 16.15 -12.19 -17.25
C ASP A 152 17.37 -12.89 -16.63
N THR A 153 17.17 -13.69 -15.58
CA THR A 153 18.27 -14.45 -14.93
C THR A 153 18.66 -15.72 -15.68
N ALA A 154 17.75 -16.30 -16.48
CA ALA A 154 18.04 -17.48 -17.30
C ALA A 154 18.78 -17.14 -18.60
N GLY A 155 18.68 -15.91 -19.10
CA GLY A 155 19.33 -15.46 -20.34
C GLY A 155 20.80 -15.07 -20.19
N SER A 156 21.27 -14.76 -18.99
CA SER A 156 22.66 -14.37 -18.72
C SER A 156 23.61 -15.55 -18.44
N ALA A 157 23.08 -16.77 -18.24
CA ALA A 157 23.88 -17.97 -18.00
C ALA A 157 24.33 -18.70 -19.30
N GLY A 158 23.97 -18.19 -20.48
CA GLY A 158 24.26 -18.82 -21.79
C GLY A 158 25.35 -18.14 -22.64
N MET A 159 26.04 -17.13 -22.10
CA MET A 159 27.16 -16.46 -22.76
C MET A 159 28.35 -16.36 -21.78
N ALA A 160 28.97 -17.49 -21.49
CA ALA A 160 30.30 -17.58 -20.91
C ALA A 160 31.02 -18.81 -21.48
#